data_AF-A0A075N198-F1
#
_entry.id   AF-A0A075N198-F1
#
_cell.length_a   1.000
_cell.length_b   1.000
_cell.length_c   1.000
_cell.angle_alpha   90.00
_cell.angle_beta   90.00
_cell.angle_gamma   90.00
#
_symmetry.space_group_name_H-M   'P 1'
#
loop_
_entity.id
_entity.type
_entity.pdbx_description
1 polymer ?
#
loop_
_entity_poly.entity_id
_entity_poly.type
_entity_poly.pdbx_seq_one_letter_code
_entity_poly.pdbx_strand_id
1 'polypeptide(L)'
;MNLGFLPSSSGGGGRSFEAHLAGLQEPAKSIMADLRRFALSLGASVIEEVRPHRVVYAKTLTFRTFLDIEPAVDHLVIEVRTSRQSPPTRIVVKMQEEAEQAKRAIAEAYEKIR
;
A
#
# COMPACT_ATOMS: atom_id res chain seq x y z
N MET A 1 -34.35 -7.21 34.72
CA MET A 1 -33.99 -7.72 33.38
C MET A 1 -33.21 -6.62 32.68
N ASN A 2 -31.88 -6.74 32.62
CA ASN A 2 -31.01 -5.73 32.05
C ASN A 2 -30.71 -6.14 30.60
N LEU A 3 -31.27 -5.41 29.63
CA LEU A 3 -31.01 -5.61 28.20
C LEU A 3 -29.61 -5.07 27.90
N GLY A 4 -28.63 -5.99 27.88
CA GLY A 4 -27.27 -5.71 27.49
C GLY A 4 -27.21 -5.07 26.11
N PHE A 5 -26.69 -3.85 26.08
CA PHE A 5 -26.36 -3.06 24.91
C PHE A 5 -25.37 -3.85 24.03
N LEU A 6 -25.81 -4.32 22.86
CA LEU A 6 -24.90 -4.79 21.82
C LEU A 6 -24.26 -3.57 21.15
N PRO A 7 -22.92 -3.44 21.09
CA PRO A 7 -22.33 -2.44 20.23
C PRO A 7 -22.64 -2.81 18.77
N SER A 8 -23.44 -1.97 18.11
CA SER A 8 -23.59 -2.00 16.66
C SER A 8 -22.27 -1.56 16.02
N SER A 9 -21.42 -2.51 15.64
CA SER A 9 -20.35 -2.24 14.68
C SER A 9 -20.96 -2.26 13.28
N SER A 10 -21.59 -1.15 12.92
CA SER A 10 -21.94 -0.79 11.55
C SER A 10 -20.73 -0.15 10.86
N GLY A 11 -20.26 -0.72 9.75
CA GLY A 11 -19.50 0.05 8.76
C GLY A 11 -18.43 -0.70 7.94
N GLY A 12 -18.85 -1.33 6.84
CA GLY A 12 -18.00 -1.55 5.66
C GLY A 12 -17.15 -2.82 5.65
N GLY A 13 -17.51 -3.80 4.81
CA GLY A 13 -16.72 -5.00 4.51
C GLY A 13 -15.44 -4.73 3.70
N GLY A 14 -14.71 -3.66 4.01
CA GLY A 14 -13.36 -3.40 3.51
C GLY A 14 -12.34 -4.01 4.47
N ARG A 15 -11.40 -4.81 3.95
CA ARG A 15 -10.26 -5.24 4.76
C ARG A 15 -9.46 -4.01 5.18
N SER A 16 -9.10 -3.92 6.46
CA SER A 16 -8.23 -2.85 6.96
C SER A 16 -6.78 -3.10 6.53
N PHE A 17 -5.94 -2.06 6.58
CA PHE A 17 -4.49 -2.25 6.41
C PHE A 17 -3.92 -3.23 7.46
N GLU A 18 -4.43 -3.18 8.69
CA GLU A 18 -4.01 -4.09 9.76
C GLU A 18 -4.31 -5.56 9.44
N ALA A 19 -5.43 -5.84 8.74
CA ALA A 19 -5.74 -7.19 8.30
C ALA A 19 -4.68 -7.73 7.31
N HIS A 20 -4.07 -6.87 6.50
CA HIS A 20 -2.96 -7.27 5.63
C HIS A 20 -1.70 -7.57 6.44
N LEU A 21 -1.39 -6.75 7.44
CA LEU A 21 -0.23 -6.99 8.32
C LEU A 21 -0.34 -8.28 9.15
N ALA A 22 -1.56 -8.70 9.51
CA ALA A 22 -1.79 -9.90 10.29
C ALA A 22 -1.41 -11.20 9.56
N GLY A 23 -1.44 -11.20 8.22
CA GLY A 23 -1.06 -12.35 7.40
C GLY A 23 0.42 -12.40 7.00
N LEU A 24 1.22 -11.40 7.40
CA LEU A 24 2.62 -11.27 7.03
C LEU A 24 3.56 -11.77 8.11
N GLN A 25 4.66 -12.38 7.67
CA GLN A 25 5.83 -12.67 8.50
C GLN A 25 6.85 -11.54 8.41
N GLU A 26 7.77 -11.49 9.38
CA GLU A 26 8.94 -10.61 9.26
C GLU A 26 9.91 -11.16 8.20
N PRO A 27 10.60 -10.29 7.43
CA PRO A 27 10.60 -8.83 7.53
C PRO A 27 9.49 -8.14 6.72
N ALA A 28 8.67 -8.88 5.97
CA ALA A 28 7.67 -8.32 5.05
C ALA A 28 6.67 -7.38 5.75
N LYS A 29 6.28 -7.71 6.99
CA LYS A 29 5.42 -6.86 7.82
C LYS A 29 6.04 -5.49 8.10
N SER A 30 7.30 -5.46 8.55
CA SER A 30 8.05 -4.22 8.79
C SER A 30 8.22 -3.41 7.51
N ILE A 31 8.56 -4.07 6.40
CA ILE A 31 8.71 -3.45 5.08
C ILE A 31 7.39 -2.82 4.62
N MET A 32 6.25 -3.51 4.80
CA MET A 32 4.95 -2.99 4.38
C MET A 32 4.56 -1.74 5.15
N ALA A 33 4.84 -1.70 6.45
CA ALA A 33 4.61 -0.52 7.27
C ALA A 33 5.52 0.66 6.86
N ASP A 34 6.78 0.38 6.53
CA ASP A 34 7.75 1.38 6.07
C ASP A 34 7.39 1.97 4.69
N LEU A 35 7.07 1.12 3.70
CA LEU A 35 6.63 1.56 2.38
C LEU A 35 5.35 2.39 2.44
N ARG A 36 4.41 2.04 3.33
CA ARG A 36 3.20 2.84 3.59
C ARG A 36 3.55 4.24 4.08
N ARG A 37 4.37 4.34 5.12
CA ARG A 37 4.79 5.63 5.69
C ARG A 37 5.49 6.48 4.64
N PHE A 38 6.38 5.85 3.85
CA PHE A 38 7.07 6.53 2.77
C PHE A 38 6.10 7.06 1.71
N ALA A 39 5.20 6.23 1.19
CA ALA A 39 4.24 6.63 0.16
C ALA A 39 3.38 7.81 0.62
N LEU A 40 2.86 7.76 1.86
CA LEU A 40 2.07 8.85 2.44
C LEU A 40 2.89 10.13 2.69
N SER A 41 4.21 10.02 2.85
CA SER A 41 5.11 11.18 3.03
C SER A 41 5.40 11.95 1.74
N LEU A 42 5.12 11.38 0.56
CA LEU A 42 5.42 12.01 -0.74
C LEU A 42 4.57 13.26 -1.01
N GLY A 43 3.41 13.40 -0.36
CA GLY A 43 2.64 14.63 -0.39
C GLY A 43 1.22 14.49 0.14
N ALA A 44 0.60 15.63 0.43
CA ALA A 44 -0.78 15.70 0.90
C ALA A 44 -1.82 15.23 -0.13
N SER A 45 -1.41 15.07 -1.39
CA SER A 45 -2.26 14.56 -2.47
C SER A 45 -2.22 13.04 -2.61
N VAL A 46 -1.57 12.31 -1.70
CA VAL A 46 -1.55 10.84 -1.74
C VAL A 46 -2.81 10.28 -1.07
N ILE A 47 -3.51 9.38 -1.79
CA ILE A 47 -4.60 8.57 -1.27
C ILE A 47 -4.10 7.15 -1.06
N GLU A 48 -4.48 6.55 0.07
CA GLU A 48 -4.37 5.11 0.33
C GLU A 48 -5.72 4.43 0.08
N GLU A 49 -5.72 3.41 -0.77
CA GLU A 49 -6.87 2.54 -1.02
C GLU A 49 -6.54 1.10 -0.66
N VAL A 50 -7.11 0.61 0.44
CA VAL A 50 -6.95 -0.78 0.88
C VAL A 50 -7.97 -1.67 0.17
N ARG A 51 -7.48 -2.59 -0.65
CA ARG A 51 -8.29 -3.59 -1.37
C ARG A 51 -8.13 -4.95 -0.70
N PRO A 52 -8.95 -5.97 -1.04
CA PRO A 52 -8.91 -7.24 -0.31
C PRO A 52 -7.59 -8.01 -0.37
N HIS A 53 -6.74 -7.76 -1.37
CA HIS A 53 -5.50 -8.50 -1.63
C HIS A 53 -4.28 -7.59 -1.85
N ARG A 54 -4.46 -6.26 -1.77
CA ARG A 54 -3.41 -5.29 -2.08
C ARG A 54 -3.73 -3.91 -1.52
N VAL A 55 -2.70 -3.08 -1.40
CA VAL A 55 -2.83 -1.68 -0.99
C VAL A 55 -2.33 -0.79 -2.11
N VAL A 56 -3.18 0.11 -2.56
CA VAL A 56 -2.91 0.96 -3.73
C VAL A 56 -2.74 2.40 -3.28
N TYR A 57 -1.74 3.10 -3.82
CA TYR A 57 -1.53 4.52 -3.62
C TYR A 57 -1.68 5.29 -4.92
N ALA A 58 -2.45 6.37 -4.85
CA ALA A 58 -2.78 7.22 -5.98
C ALA A 58 -2.70 8.71 -5.64
N LYS A 59 -2.62 9.56 -6.65
CA LYS A 59 -2.76 11.02 -6.48
C LYS A 59 -4.24 11.43 -6.47
N THR A 60 -4.65 12.27 -5.52
CA THR A 60 -6.01 12.85 -5.42
C THR A 60 -6.39 13.65 -6.65
N LEU A 61 -5.46 14.43 -7.20
CA LEU A 61 -5.75 15.37 -8.30
C LEU A 61 -6.11 14.66 -9.61
N THR A 62 -5.47 13.51 -9.87
CA THR A 62 -5.56 12.84 -11.17
C THR A 62 -6.14 11.43 -11.04
N PHE A 63 -6.40 10.98 -9.80
CA PHE A 63 -6.81 9.63 -9.43
C PHE A 63 -5.94 8.55 -10.10
N ARG A 64 -4.64 8.85 -10.25
CA ARG A 64 -3.67 7.96 -10.89
C ARG A 64 -2.88 7.21 -9.84
N THR A 65 -2.97 5.89 -9.92
CA THR A 65 -2.12 4.98 -9.16
C THR A 65 -0.68 5.09 -9.61
N PHE A 66 0.22 5.29 -8.66
CA PHE A 66 1.68 5.24 -8.88
C PHE A 66 2.32 4.03 -8.20
N LEU A 67 1.67 3.46 -7.19
CA LEU A 67 2.17 2.32 -6.42
C LEU A 67 1.03 1.37 -6.10
N ASP A 68 1.24 0.09 -6.35
CA ASP A 68 0.40 -1.03 -5.91
C ASP A 68 1.29 -1.98 -5.09
N ILE A 69 0.84 -2.40 -3.91
CA ILE A 69 1.56 -3.32 -3.02
C ILE A 69 0.68 -4.54 -2.78
N GLU A 70 1.12 -5.68 -3.29
CA GLU A 70 0.53 -7.00 -3.08
C GLU A 70 1.32 -7.73 -1.98
N PRO A 71 0.77 -7.86 -0.76
CA PRO A 71 1.39 -8.64 0.30
C PRO A 71 1.28 -10.15 0.04
N ALA A 72 2.41 -10.84 0.13
CA ALA A 72 2.51 -12.30 0.23
C ALA A 72 3.09 -12.67 1.61
N VAL A 73 3.02 -13.94 2.01
CA VAL A 73 3.33 -14.37 3.40
C VAL A 73 4.71 -13.88 3.89
N ASP A 74 5.75 -14.02 3.08
CA ASP A 74 7.15 -13.76 3.42
C ASP A 74 7.79 -12.59 2.62
N HIS A 75 7.05 -12.01 1.68
CA HIS A 75 7.56 -10.94 0.82
C HIS A 75 6.44 -10.04 0.32
N LEU A 76 6.81 -8.90 -0.26
CA LEU A 76 5.87 -8.02 -0.96
C LEU A 76 6.17 -8.05 -2.44
N VAL A 77 5.13 -7.92 -3.26
CA VAL A 77 5.28 -7.60 -4.66
C VAL A 77 4.72 -6.21 -4.90
N ILE A 78 5.56 -5.31 -5.39
CA ILE A 78 5.16 -3.94 -5.67
C ILE A 78 5.15 -3.69 -7.18
N GLU A 79 4.18 -2.92 -7.62
CA GLU A 79 4.11 -2.39 -8.98
C GLU A 79 4.20 -0.88 -8.95
N VAL A 80 5.20 -0.34 -9.65
CA VAL A 80 5.46 1.09 -9.74
C VAL A 80 5.11 1.60 -11.13
N ARG A 81 4.26 2.63 -11.21
CA ARG A 81 3.73 3.19 -12.46
C ARG A 81 4.21 4.63 -12.66
N THR A 82 5.14 4.82 -13.59
CA THR A 82 5.71 6.15 -13.92
C THR A 82 4.95 6.87 -15.04
N SER A 83 4.24 6.15 -15.91
CA SER A 83 3.50 6.72 -17.05
C SER A 83 2.26 5.89 -17.42
N ARG A 84 1.40 6.44 -18.28
CA ARG A 84 0.22 5.76 -18.82
C ARG A 84 0.55 4.76 -19.94
N GLN A 85 1.67 4.97 -20.63
CA GLN A 85 2.04 4.24 -21.85
C GLN A 85 3.03 3.13 -21.56
N SER A 86 3.73 3.21 -20.44
CA SER A 86 4.72 2.22 -20.02
C SER A 86 4.07 1.18 -19.10
N PRO A 87 4.45 -0.10 -19.24
CA PRO A 87 4.05 -1.11 -18.27
C PRO A 87 4.59 -0.75 -16.87
N PRO A 88 3.88 -1.13 -15.79
CA PRO A 88 4.40 -0.99 -14.45
C PRO A 88 5.71 -1.76 -14.29
N THR A 89 6.64 -1.21 -13.50
CA THR A 89 7.80 -1.96 -13.03
C THR A 89 7.38 -2.82 -11.85
N ARG A 90 7.43 -4.15 -12.01
CA ARG A 90 7.14 -5.11 -10.95
C ARG A 90 8.44 -5.44 -10.20
N ILE A 91 8.45 -5.28 -8.89
CA ILE A 91 9.61 -5.50 -8.02
C ILE A 91 9.17 -6.44 -6.89
N VAL A 92 9.95 -7.49 -6.64
CA VAL A 92 9.76 -8.37 -5.48
C VAL A 92 10.65 -7.86 -4.36
N VAL A 93 10.08 -7.62 -3.19
CA VAL A 93 10.76 -7.08 -2.02
C VAL A 93 10.68 -8.09 -0.89
N LYS A 94 11.80 -8.72 -0.59
CA LYS A 94 11.99 -9.72 0.47
C LYS A 94 12.77 -9.16 1.65
N MET A 95 13.58 -8.12 1.42
CA MET A 95 14.49 -7.54 2.41
C MET A 95 14.38 -6.01 2.46
N GLN A 96 14.76 -5.42 3.59
CA GLN A 96 14.69 -3.97 3.79
C GLN A 96 15.53 -3.20 2.76
N GLU A 97 16.68 -3.74 2.35
CA GLU A 97 17.53 -3.10 1.34
C GLU A 97 16.82 -2.94 -0.02
N GLU A 98 16.07 -3.96 -0.45
CA GLU A 98 15.28 -3.91 -1.69
C GLU A 98 14.14 -2.87 -1.57
N ALA A 99 13.57 -2.72 -0.37
CA ALA A 99 12.58 -1.69 -0.08
C ALA A 99 13.18 -0.28 -0.20
N GLU A 100 14.37 -0.05 0.37
CA GLU A 100 15.08 1.23 0.24
C GLU A 100 15.43 1.56 -1.22
N GLN A 101 15.82 0.56 -2.01
CA GLN A 101 16.05 0.73 -3.43
C GLN A 101 14.75 1.09 -4.18
N ALA A 102 13.64 0.43 -3.84
CA ALA A 102 12.34 0.69 -4.43
C ALA A 102 11.79 2.10 -4.13
N LYS A 103 12.10 2.69 -2.96
CA LYS A 103 11.66 4.05 -2.59
C LYS A 103 12.03 5.10 -3.64
N ARG A 104 13.21 4.96 -4.28
CA ARG A 104 13.63 5.85 -5.37
C ARG A 104 12.69 5.76 -6.57
N ALA A 105 12.36 4.56 -7.02
CA ALA A 105 11.44 4.34 -8.13
C ALA A 105 10.02 4.83 -7.80
N ILE A 106 9.56 4.63 -6.56
CA ILE A 106 8.26 5.10 -6.08
C ILE A 106 8.18 6.63 -6.09
N ALA A 107 9.20 7.33 -5.58
CA ALA A 107 9.25 8.79 -5.61
C ALA A 107 9.24 9.34 -7.03
N GLU A 108 10.04 8.74 -7.92
CA GLU A 108 10.06 9.11 -9.33
C GLU A 108 8.70 8.89 -10.01
N ALA A 109 8.03 7.78 -9.72
CA ALA A 109 6.70 7.49 -10.21
C ALA A 109 5.66 8.49 -9.72
N TYR A 110 5.72 8.85 -8.44
CA TYR A 110 4.89 9.92 -7.90
C TYR A 110 5.15 11.23 -8.65
N GLU A 111 6.38 11.67 -8.87
CA GLU A 111 6.64 12.93 -9.58
C GLU A 111 6.18 12.91 -11.05
N LYS A 112 6.40 11.79 -11.75
CA LYS A 112 6.13 11.66 -13.19
C LYS A 112 4.67 11.39 -13.53
N ILE A 113 3.93 10.68 -12.66
CA ILE A 113 2.53 10.39 -12.93
C ILE A 113 1.70 11.69 -12.89
N ARG A 114 1.05 11.98 -14.02
CA ARG A 114 0.18 13.14 -14.23
C ARG A 114 -1.10 12.67 -14.92
#